data_AF-A0A849KS94-F1
#
_entry.id   AF-A0A849KS94-F1
#
_cell.length_a   1.000
_cell.length_b   1.000
_cell.length_c   1.000
_cell.angle_alpha   90.00
_cell.angle_beta   90.00
_cell.angle_gamma   90.00
#
_symmetry.space_group_name_H-M   'P 1'
#
loop_
_entity.id
_entity.type
_entity.pdbx_description
1 polymer ?
#
loop_
_entity_poly.entity_id
_entity_poly.type
_entity_poly.pdbx_seq_one_letter_code
_entity_poly.pdbx_strand_id
1 'polypeptide(L)' 'MTLAIDSYVTGNVVAASLEPQAVGKCDPWLRRLLTGAQFFVKQKDGRWAPQGCQLGRACCFDFSDLHEPVARG' A
#
# COMPACT_ATOMS: atom_id res chain seq x y z
N MET A 1 0.28 -17.73 7.68
CA MET A 1 -0.01 -16.44 7.01
C MET A 1 -0.65 -15.55 8.05
N THR A 2 0.00 -14.45 8.42
CA THR A 2 -0.54 -13.51 9.42
C THR A 2 -1.32 -12.45 8.68
N LEU A 3 -2.65 -12.43 8.84
CA LEU A 3 -3.48 -11.35 8.34
C LEU A 3 -3.05 -10.05 9.02
N ALA A 4 -2.72 -9.02 8.25
CA ALA A 4 -2.43 -7.71 8.84
C ALA A 4 -3.72 -7.14 9.46
N ILE A 5 -3.68 -6.78 10.73
CA ILE A 5 -4.72 -6.02 11.41
C ILE A 5 -4.27 -4.57 11.37
N ASP A 6 -5.19 -3.61 11.24
CA ASP A 6 -4.83 -2.18 11.26
C ASP A 6 -4.42 -1.72 12.68
N SER A 7 -3.28 -2.19 13.16
CA SER A 7 -2.63 -1.70 14.37
C SER A 7 -1.78 -0.48 14.00
N TYR A 8 -1.98 0.64 14.71
CA TYR A 8 -1.17 1.85 14.51
C TYR A 8 0.24 1.63 15.08
N VAL A 9 1.11 1.02 14.27
CA VAL A 9 2.56 1.00 14.52
C VAL A 9 3.23 1.62 13.30
N THR A 10 3.79 2.81 13.49
CA THR A 10 4.49 3.54 12.42
C THR A 10 5.69 2.72 11.95
N GLY A 11 5.88 2.60 10.64
CA GLY A 11 6.92 1.75 10.06
C GLY A 11 6.49 0.30 9.81
N ASN A 12 5.23 -0.07 10.10
CA ASN A 12 4.69 -1.35 9.66
C ASN A 12 4.73 -1.46 8.14
N VAL A 13 5.25 -2.59 7.66
CA VAL A 13 5.29 -2.94 6.24
C VAL A 13 4.39 -4.14 6.01
N VAL A 14 3.47 -4.02 5.06
CA VAL A 14 2.61 -5.12 4.62
C VAL A 14 2.85 -5.39 3.14
N ALA A 15 2.85 -6.66 2.75
CA ALA A 15 2.72 -7.03 1.35
C ALA A 15 1.24 -7.08 1.01
N ALA A 16 0.78 -6.27 0.06
CA ALA A 16 -0.60 -6.24 -0.38
C ALA A 16 -0.67 -5.95 -1.88
N SER A 17 -1.77 -6.33 -2.51
CA SER A 17 -2.14 -5.79 -3.82
C SER A 17 -3.07 -4.60 -3.63
N LEU A 18 -3.18 -3.71 -4.61
CA LEU A 18 -4.23 -2.68 -4.58
C LEU A 18 -5.53 -3.22 -5.13
N GLU A 19 -6.63 -2.80 -4.51
CA GLU A 19 -7.96 -2.94 -5.09
C GLU A 19 -8.02 -2.30 -6.48
N PRO A 20 -8.73 -2.91 -7.46
CA PRO A 20 -8.81 -2.39 -8.82
C PRO A 20 -9.29 -0.92 -8.88
N GLN A 21 -10.19 -0.55 -7.97
CA GLN A 21 -10.70 0.82 -7.84
C GLN A 21 -9.63 1.82 -7.39
N ALA A 22 -8.68 1.41 -6.55
CA ALA A 22 -7.58 2.24 -6.08
C ALA A 22 -6.49 2.39 -7.15
N VAL A 23 -6.19 1.30 -7.87
CA VAL A 23 -5.32 1.34 -9.06
C VAL A 23 -5.90 2.28 -10.12
N GLY A 24 -7.22 2.25 -10.34
CA GLY A 24 -7.91 3.12 -11.28
C GLY A 24 -7.72 4.62 -11.03
N LYS A 25 -7.41 5.04 -9.80
CA LYS A 25 -7.15 6.45 -9.47
C LYS A 25 -5.71 6.88 -9.78
N CYS A 26 -4.81 5.94 -9.99
CA CYS A 26 -3.40 6.22 -10.28
C CYS A 26 -3.19 6.55 -11.76
N ASP A 27 -2.13 7.32 -12.06
CA ASP A 27 -1.69 7.55 -13.42
C ASP A 27 -1.36 6.23 -14.14
N PRO A 28 -1.52 6.13 -15.47
CA PRO A 28 -1.31 4.88 -16.21
C PRO A 28 0.06 4.22 -16.00
N TRP A 29 1.10 5.01 -15.76
CA TRP A 29 2.45 4.52 -15.46
C TRP A 29 2.54 3.93 -14.04
N LEU A 30 1.93 4.58 -13.05
CA LEU A 30 1.79 4.06 -11.69
C LEU A 30 0.94 2.80 -11.67
N ARG A 31 -0.12 2.71 -12.48
CA ARG A 31 -0.93 1.49 -12.57
C ARG A 31 -0.10 0.27 -12.90
N ARG A 32 0.85 0.38 -13.85
CA ARG A 32 1.74 -0.72 -14.23
C ARG A 32 2.78 -1.05 -13.15
N LEU A 33 3.24 -0.05 -12.41
CA LEU A 33 4.17 -0.26 -11.30
C LEU A 33 3.48 -0.88 -10.09
N LEU A 34 2.22 -0.50 -9.86
CA LEU A 34 1.42 -0.90 -8.72
C LEU A 34 0.49 -2.10 -9.00
N THR A 35 0.57 -2.68 -10.20
CA THR A 35 -0.14 -3.93 -10.54
C THR A 35 0.54 -5.12 -9.90
N GLY A 36 -0.14 -5.75 -8.94
CA GLY A 36 0.31 -6.95 -8.24
C GLY A 36 0.60 -6.71 -6.76
N ALA A 37 1.16 -7.74 -6.11
CA ALA A 37 1.53 -7.68 -4.70
C ALA A 37 2.83 -6.91 -4.51
N GLN A 38 2.80 -5.92 -3.63
CA GLN A 38 3.92 -5.04 -3.34
C GLN A 38 3.90 -4.59 -1.88
N PHE A 39 5.01 -4.02 -1.44
CA PHE A 39 5.13 -3.59 -0.06
C PHE A 39 4.54 -2.20 0.14
N PHE A 40 3.74 -2.05 1.17
CA PHE A 40 3.18 -0.79 1.62
C PHE A 40 3.66 -0.47 3.02
N VAL A 41 4.05 0.78 3.25
CA VAL A 41 4.53 1.28 4.53
C VAL A 41 3.50 2.22 5.12
N LYS A 42 3.09 1.96 6.37
CA LYS A 42 2.19 2.84 7.11
C LYS A 42 2.89 4.16 7.43
N GLN A 43 2.36 5.25 6.89
CA GLN A 43 2.83 6.62 7.06
C GLN A 43 2.34 7.22 8.39
N LYS A 44 2.92 8.36 8.78
CA LYS A 44 2.54 9.06 10.03
C LYS A 44 1.08 9.53 10.04
N ASP A 45 0.52 9.83 8.87
CA ASP A 45 -0.89 10.22 8.69
C ASP A 45 -1.87 9.03 8.76
N GLY A 46 -1.37 7.81 8.96
CA GLY A 46 -2.16 6.59 9.05
C GLY A 46 -2.42 5.91 7.71
N ARG A 47 -2.06 6.53 6.58
CA ARG A 47 -2.24 5.96 5.25
C ARG A 47 -1.08 5.05 4.86
N TRP A 48 -1.28 4.28 3.80
CA TRP A 48 -0.33 3.31 3.28
C TRP A 48 0.28 3.81 1.97
N ALA A 49 1.61 3.88 1.91
CA ALA A 49 2.32 4.28 0.70
C ALA A 49 3.18 3.12 0.17
N PRO A 50 3.25 2.91 -1.15
CA PRO A 50 4.10 1.88 -1.73
C PRO A 50 5.58 2.13 -1.39
N GLN A 51 6.25 1.09 -0.91
CA GLN A 51 7.66 1.13 -0.54
C GLN A 51 8.52 1.37 -1.79
N GLY A 52 9.38 2.39 -1.75
CA GLY A 52 10.28 2.72 -2.86
C GLY A 52 9.73 3.76 -3.85
N CYS A 53 8.51 4.27 -3.68
CA CYS A 53 8.06 5.47 -4.39
C CYS A 53 8.76 6.73 -3.83
N GLN A 54 10.01 6.96 -4.22
CA GLN A 54 10.71 8.25 -4.02
C GLN A 54 10.26 9.34 -5.01
N LEU A 55 9.36 9.00 -5.95
CA LEU A 55 8.87 9.88 -7.00
C LEU A 55 7.77 10.82 -6.47
N GLY A 56 8.13 11.78 -5.62
CA GLY A 56 7.55 13.13 -5.46
C GLY A 56 6.05 13.34 -5.15
N ARG A 57 5.20 12.33 -5.32
CA ARG A 57 3.74 12.30 -5.10
C ARG A 57 3.34 10.84 -4.91
N ALA A 58 3.81 10.21 -3.85
CA ALA A 58 3.39 8.85 -3.53
C ALA A 58 1.88 8.87 -3.31
N CYS A 59 1.13 8.15 -4.15
CA CYS A 59 -0.28 7.88 -3.86
C CYS A 59 -0.33 7.18 -2.50
N CYS A 60 -0.95 7.84 -1.52
CA CYS A 60 -1.28 7.23 -0.26
C CYS A 60 -2.65 6.58 -0.38
N PHE A 61 -2.77 5.37 0.14
CA PHE A 61 -3.95 4.54 0.07
C PHE A 61 -4.48 4.27 1.48
N ASP A 62 -5.79 4.09 1.61
CA ASP A 62 -6.36 3.65 2.88
C ASP A 62 -6.17 2.13 3.03
N PHE A 63 -6.25 1.61 4.26
CA PHE A 63 -6.12 0.15 4.46
C PHE A 63 -7.17 -0.64 3.68
N SER A 64 -8.36 -0.07 3.47
CA SER A 64 -9.44 -0.64 2.65
C SER A 64 -9.12 -0.70 1.15
N ASP A 65 -8.10 0.01 0.68
CA ASP A 65 -7.62 -0.09 -0.69
C ASP A 65 -6.61 -1.24 -0.86
N LEU A 66 -6.16 -1.86 0.23
CA LEU A 66 -5.21 -2.98 0.23
C LEU A 66 -5.97 -4.32 0.20
N HIS A 67 -5.79 -5.07 -0.87
CA HIS A 67 -6.28 -6.43 -1.03
C HIS A 67 -5.27 -7.43 -0.44
N GLU A 68 -5.76 -8.29 0.46
CA GLU A 68 -4.99 -9.35 1.14
C GLU A 68 -3.66 -8.88 1.79
N PRO A 69 -3.68 -7.89 2.69
CA PRO A 69 -2.47 -7.40 3.33
C PRO A 69 -1.88 -8.44 4.29
N VAL A 70 -0.62 -8.82 4.03
CA VAL A 70 0.17 -9.74 4.86
C VAL A 70 1.25 -8.94 5.59
N ALA A 71 1.21 -8.95 6.92
CA ALA A 71 2.23 -8.29 7.74
C ALA A 71 3.58 -9.02 7.62
N ARG A 72 4.66 -8.27 7.38
CA ARG A 72 6.02 -8.74 7.66
C ARG A 72 6.38 -8.30 9.08
N GLY A 73 6.60 -9.30 9.95
CA GLY A 73 7.18 -9.10 11.28
C GLY A 73 8.67 -8.80 11.23
#